data_AF-A0A7S3LAT5-F1
#
_entry.id   AF-A0A7S3LAT5-F1
#
_cell.length_a   1.000
_cell.length_b   1.000
_cell.length_c   1.000
_cell.angle_alpha   90.00
_cell.angle_beta   90.00
_cell.angle_gamma   90.00
#
_symmetry.space_group_name_H-M   'P 1'
#
loop_
_entity.id
_entity.type
_entity.pdbx_description
1 polymer ?
#
loop_
_entity_poly.entity_id
_entity_poly.type
_entity_poly.pdbx_seq_one_letter_code
_entity_poly.pdbx_strand_id
1 'polypeptide(L)'
;LRPQTDPEMLTSTFTRHTTKSFYYLSLIASTTTRTMASLPSTLTGPPVASLVPPKVCQFGPDFTDVPLLETFKVSDSTSVFRFGVPDTSKPLNLSTCACILAQAEIGGEGVVRPYTPISTNANVGYFDLLVKNYGETAKMSRHMHEMKVGDKL
;
A
#
# COMPACT_ATOMS: atom_id res chain seq x y z
N LEU A 1 46.29 -18.14 -14.71
CA LEU A 1 47.42 -17.74 -15.57
C LEU A 1 46.93 -16.67 -16.54
N ARG A 2 46.93 -15.40 -16.12
CA ARG A 2 46.93 -14.25 -17.04
C ARG A 2 48.39 -13.81 -17.20
N PRO A 3 48.89 -13.51 -18.40
CA PRO A 3 50.15 -12.79 -18.54
C PRO A 3 49.90 -11.29 -18.34
N GLN A 4 50.71 -10.70 -17.46
CA GLN A 4 51.03 -9.28 -17.43
C GLN A 4 51.98 -8.94 -18.59
N THR A 5 51.95 -7.68 -19.06
CA THR A 5 53.17 -6.88 -19.37
C THR A 5 52.79 -5.39 -19.50
N ASP A 6 53.15 -4.61 -18.47
CA ASP A 6 53.65 -3.22 -18.60
C ASP A 6 55.13 -3.27 -19.06
N PRO A 7 55.95 -2.19 -19.17
CA PRO A 7 55.72 -0.71 -19.08
C PRO A 7 56.42 0.08 -20.22
N GLU A 8 56.20 1.41 -20.32
CA GLU A 8 57.33 2.34 -20.55
C GLU A 8 57.00 3.80 -20.20
N MET A 9 58.02 4.51 -19.73
CA MET A 9 57.97 5.72 -18.92
C MET A 9 58.90 6.80 -19.52
N LEU A 10 58.40 8.05 -19.57
CA LEU A 10 59.09 9.37 -19.65
C LEU A 10 59.74 9.78 -21.00
N THR A 11 59.52 11.01 -21.49
CA THR A 11 60.20 12.22 -20.96
C THR A 11 59.56 13.55 -21.38
N SER A 12 59.85 14.56 -20.56
CA SER A 12 59.36 15.94 -20.48
C SER A 12 59.80 16.87 -21.63
N THR A 13 58.97 17.87 -21.98
CA THR A 13 59.44 19.25 -22.24
C THR A 13 58.32 20.29 -22.07
N PHE A 14 58.73 21.46 -21.61
CA PHE A 14 57.99 22.58 -21.03
C PHE A 14 57.68 23.67 -22.05
N THR A 15 56.45 24.24 -22.12
CA THR A 15 56.26 25.70 -22.36
C THR A 15 54.88 26.23 -21.93
N ARG A 16 54.95 27.30 -21.13
CA ARG A 16 54.04 28.37 -20.67
C ARG A 16 52.61 28.60 -21.24
N HIS A 17 51.79 29.06 -20.27
CA HIS A 17 50.69 30.06 -20.33
C HIS A 17 49.39 29.71 -21.06
N THR A 18 48.27 29.61 -20.32
CA THR A 18 47.21 30.64 -20.21
C THR A 18 46.01 30.13 -19.40
N THR A 19 45.40 31.04 -18.66
CA THR A 19 44.23 30.92 -17.77
C THR A 19 42.96 30.43 -18.46
N LYS A 20 42.28 29.41 -17.91
CA LYS A 20 40.82 29.14 -18.07
C LYS A 20 40.31 28.41 -16.81
N SER A 21 39.70 29.12 -15.87
CA SER A 21 38.25 29.24 -15.71
C SER A 21 37.52 27.92 -15.44
N PHE A 22 37.23 27.71 -14.15
CA PHE A 22 36.02 27.13 -13.55
C PHE A 22 35.19 26.18 -14.40
N TYR A 23 35.19 24.88 -14.05
CA TYR A 23 33.97 24.07 -13.95
C TYR A 23 34.19 22.95 -12.92
N TYR A 24 33.88 23.22 -11.65
CA TYR A 24 33.62 22.17 -10.67
C TYR A 24 32.20 21.67 -10.93
N LEU A 25 32.04 20.50 -11.56
CA LEU A 25 30.77 19.79 -11.55
C LEU A 25 30.66 19.07 -10.20
N SER A 26 29.87 19.61 -9.28
CA SER A 26 29.46 18.91 -8.09
C SER A 26 28.50 17.78 -8.49
N LEU A 27 28.87 16.55 -8.13
CA LEU A 27 27.99 15.39 -8.25
C LEU A 27 26.86 15.57 -7.22
N ILE A 28 25.69 16.02 -7.67
CA ILE A 28 24.49 15.99 -6.83
C ILE A 28 24.08 14.53 -6.66
N ALA A 29 24.51 13.93 -5.55
CA ALA A 29 23.92 12.68 -5.07
C ALA A 29 22.43 12.95 -4.85
N SER A 30 21.59 12.47 -5.76
CA SER A 30 20.14 12.51 -5.60
C SER A 30 19.79 11.56 -4.46
N THR A 31 19.73 12.09 -3.24
CA THR A 31 19.13 11.40 -2.11
C THR A 31 17.63 11.34 -2.39
N THR A 32 17.20 10.27 -3.06
CA THR A 32 15.80 9.87 -3.05
C THR A 32 15.48 9.54 -1.60
N THR A 33 14.91 10.50 -0.88
CA THR A 33 14.26 10.26 0.41
C THR A 33 13.13 9.28 0.14
N ARG A 34 13.36 7.98 0.38
CA ARG A 34 12.28 7.01 0.51
C ARG A 34 11.44 7.49 1.69
N THR A 35 10.33 8.15 1.42
CA THR A 35 9.26 8.34 2.39
C THR A 35 8.92 6.93 2.89
N MET A 36 9.20 6.65 4.17
CA MET A 36 8.77 5.38 4.75
C MET A 36 7.24 5.36 4.64
N ALA A 37 6.69 4.45 3.84
CA ALA A 37 5.25 4.25 3.78
C ALA A 37 4.80 3.90 5.20
N SER A 38 4.09 4.81 5.85
CA SER A 38 3.56 4.58 7.20
C SER A 38 2.43 3.57 7.09
N LEU A 39 2.62 2.41 7.72
CA LEU A 39 1.57 1.39 7.86
C LEU A 39 0.42 1.95 8.73
N PRO A 40 -0.82 1.46 8.54
CA PRO A 40 -1.96 1.94 9.31
C PRO A 40 -1.85 1.50 10.78
N SER A 41 -2.51 2.24 11.67
CA SER A 41 -2.58 1.94 13.10
C SER A 41 -3.26 0.60 13.40
N THR A 42 -4.13 0.12 12.51
CA THR A 42 -4.76 -1.21 12.59
C THR A 42 -3.77 -2.36 12.46
N LEU A 43 -2.59 -2.13 11.87
CA LEU A 43 -1.50 -3.11 11.79
C LEU A 43 -0.38 -2.89 12.82
N THR A 44 -0.15 -1.64 13.21
CA THR A 44 1.03 -1.24 14.01
C THR A 44 0.71 -0.88 15.45
N GLY A 45 -0.54 -0.56 15.76
CA GLY A 45 -1.00 -0.22 17.09
C GLY A 45 -1.07 -1.43 18.02
N PRO A 46 -1.22 -1.20 19.33
CA PRO A 46 -1.47 -2.28 20.28
C PRO A 46 -2.79 -2.99 19.94
N PRO A 47 -2.93 -4.29 20.25
CA PRO A 47 -4.20 -4.99 20.08
C PRO A 47 -5.26 -4.40 21.02
N VAL A 48 -6.38 -3.92 20.46
CA VAL A 48 -7.50 -3.35 21.23
C VAL A 48 -8.73 -4.24 21.07
N ALA A 49 -9.15 -4.90 22.15
CA ALA A 49 -10.42 -5.61 22.17
C ALA A 49 -11.59 -4.61 22.24
N SER A 50 -12.52 -4.67 21.30
CA SER A 50 -13.75 -3.88 21.30
C SER A 50 -14.92 -4.76 20.86
N LEU A 51 -15.47 -5.49 21.83
CA LEU A 51 -16.51 -6.49 21.62
C LEU A 51 -17.87 -5.82 21.49
N VAL A 52 -18.70 -6.29 20.57
CA VAL A 52 -20.09 -5.85 20.40
C VAL A 52 -20.99 -7.09 20.27
N PRO A 53 -22.25 -7.02 20.74
CA PRO A 53 -23.22 -8.08 20.52
C PRO A 53 -23.45 -8.38 19.03
N PRO A 54 -23.99 -9.55 18.67
CA PRO A 54 -24.44 -9.79 17.29
C PRO A 54 -25.50 -8.79 16.82
N LYS A 55 -25.64 -8.64 15.50
CA LYS A 55 -26.72 -7.86 14.83
C LYS A 55 -26.70 -6.34 15.04
N VAL A 56 -25.59 -5.74 15.44
CA VAL A 56 -25.43 -4.27 15.51
C VAL A 56 -24.56 -3.68 14.40
N CYS A 57 -24.08 -4.52 13.46
CA CYS A 57 -23.26 -4.11 12.33
C CYS A 57 -23.98 -3.06 11.48
N GLN A 58 -23.22 -2.11 10.93
CA GLN A 58 -23.79 -1.13 10.01
C GLN A 58 -24.25 -1.75 8.69
N PHE A 59 -23.70 -2.91 8.31
CA PHE A 59 -24.11 -3.64 7.12
C PHE A 59 -25.25 -4.61 7.42
N GLY A 60 -26.32 -4.47 6.65
CA GLY A 60 -27.50 -5.33 6.68
C GLY A 60 -27.40 -6.53 5.74
N PRO A 61 -28.54 -7.14 5.36
CA PRO A 61 -28.57 -8.27 4.43
C PRO A 61 -28.28 -7.86 2.97
N ASP A 62 -28.51 -6.59 2.63
CA ASP A 62 -28.30 -6.06 1.28
C ASP A 62 -26.88 -5.49 1.12
N PHE A 63 -26.33 -5.61 -0.08
CA PHE A 63 -25.04 -5.01 -0.42
C PHE A 63 -25.13 -3.49 -0.36
N THR A 64 -24.11 -2.86 0.22
CA THR A 64 -24.03 -1.41 0.42
C THR A 64 -22.70 -0.92 -0.09
N ASP A 65 -22.73 -0.04 -1.11
CA ASP A 65 -21.53 0.54 -1.68
C ASP A 65 -20.78 1.38 -0.64
N VAL A 66 -19.48 1.11 -0.48
CA VAL A 66 -18.60 1.87 0.40
C VAL A 66 -17.37 2.39 -0.34
N PRO A 67 -16.94 3.65 -0.10
CA PRO A 67 -15.79 4.22 -0.79
C PRO A 67 -14.48 3.68 -0.23
N LEU A 68 -13.52 3.41 -1.11
CA LEU A 68 -12.11 3.25 -0.77
C LEU A 68 -11.54 4.62 -0.38
N LEU A 69 -11.19 4.79 0.90
CA LEU A 69 -10.67 6.04 1.45
C LEU A 69 -9.14 6.13 1.30
N GLU A 70 -8.44 5.02 1.51
CA GLU A 70 -6.97 5.01 1.54
C GLU A 70 -6.42 3.59 1.27
N THR A 71 -5.23 3.53 0.68
CA THR A 71 -4.51 2.28 0.43
C THR A 71 -3.10 2.36 1.00
N PHE A 72 -2.73 1.39 1.84
CA PHE A 72 -1.41 1.30 2.44
C PHE A 72 -0.66 0.09 1.89
N LYS A 73 0.47 0.31 1.20
CA LYS A 73 1.31 -0.80 0.72
C LYS A 73 2.03 -1.45 1.90
N VAL A 74 1.83 -2.76 2.09
CA VAL A 74 2.46 -3.56 3.16
C VAL A 74 3.65 -4.35 2.61
N SER A 75 3.47 -4.99 1.45
CA SER A 75 4.50 -5.71 0.71
C SER A 75 4.29 -5.54 -0.79
N ASP A 76 5.09 -6.19 -1.63
CA ASP A 76 4.89 -6.15 -3.09
C ASP A 76 3.59 -6.78 -3.56
N SER A 77 3.01 -7.67 -2.76
CA SER A 77 1.77 -8.37 -3.09
C SER A 77 0.67 -8.13 -2.06
N THR A 78 0.85 -7.23 -1.10
CA THR A 78 -0.11 -7.07 0.00
C THR A 78 -0.30 -5.61 0.33
N SER A 79 -1.57 -5.22 0.46
CA SER A 79 -1.96 -3.87 0.84
C SER A 79 -3.08 -3.92 1.87
N VAL A 80 -3.17 -2.87 2.69
CA VAL A 80 -4.38 -2.58 3.46
C VAL A 80 -5.23 -1.62 2.67
N PHE A 81 -6.51 -1.96 2.52
CA PHE A 81 -7.52 -1.10 1.92
C PHE A 81 -8.45 -0.60 3.02
N ARG A 82 -8.52 0.72 3.17
CA ARG A 82 -9.39 1.39 4.14
C ARG A 82 -10.67 1.81 3.47
N PHE A 83 -11.78 1.21 3.87
CA PHE A 83 -13.10 1.54 3.35
C PHE A 83 -13.88 2.37 4.37
N GLY A 84 -14.69 3.30 3.88
CA GLY A 84 -15.65 4.03 4.70
C GLY A 84 -16.78 3.12 5.18
N VAL A 85 -17.51 3.58 6.20
CA VAL A 85 -18.78 2.97 6.63
C VAL A 85 -19.93 3.97 6.41
N PRO A 86 -21.21 3.52 6.32
CA PRO A 86 -22.35 4.40 6.07
C PRO A 86 -22.47 5.57 7.08
N ASP A 87 -22.33 5.29 8.37
CA ASP A 87 -22.30 6.30 9.43
C ASP A 87 -20.87 6.49 9.93
N THR A 88 -20.22 7.54 9.43
CA THR A 88 -18.81 7.84 9.74
C THR A 88 -18.59 8.26 11.19
N SER A 89 -19.64 8.56 11.95
CA SER A 89 -19.57 8.88 13.38
C SER A 89 -19.48 7.64 14.28
N LYS A 90 -19.71 6.44 13.71
CA LYS A 90 -19.74 5.17 14.42
C LYS A 90 -18.69 4.18 13.91
N PRO A 91 -18.27 3.20 14.73
CA PRO A 91 -17.48 2.08 14.25
C PRO A 91 -18.32 1.11 13.40
N LEU A 92 -17.66 0.16 12.74
CA LEU A 92 -18.33 -0.86 11.92
C LEU A 92 -19.37 -1.68 12.70
N ASN A 93 -19.15 -1.90 14.01
CA ASN A 93 -19.99 -2.73 14.88
C ASN A 93 -20.11 -4.19 14.42
N LEU A 94 -19.04 -4.74 13.83
CA LEU A 94 -18.99 -6.15 13.50
C LEU A 94 -18.72 -6.97 14.76
N SER A 95 -19.57 -7.96 15.04
CA SER A 95 -19.37 -8.88 16.17
C SER A 95 -18.11 -9.72 15.97
N THR A 96 -17.45 -10.07 17.06
CA THR A 96 -16.23 -10.90 17.02
C THR A 96 -16.47 -12.22 16.28
N CYS A 97 -15.47 -12.65 15.50
CA CYS A 97 -15.51 -13.85 14.64
C CYS A 97 -16.52 -13.81 13.48
N ALA A 98 -17.21 -12.69 13.24
CA ALA A 98 -17.99 -12.49 12.01
C ALA A 98 -17.11 -11.99 10.85
N CYS A 99 -17.65 -12.09 9.62
CA CYS A 99 -17.02 -11.57 8.41
C CYS A 99 -18.01 -10.70 7.63
N ILE A 100 -17.48 -9.87 6.72
CA ILE A 100 -18.25 -9.12 5.72
C ILE A 100 -18.13 -9.81 4.36
N LEU A 101 -19.10 -9.60 3.48
CA LEU A 101 -19.05 -10.07 2.10
C LEU A 101 -18.74 -8.89 1.17
N ALA A 102 -17.65 -8.98 0.42
CA ALA A 102 -17.36 -8.05 -0.68
C ALA A 102 -17.97 -8.60 -1.96
N GLN A 103 -18.62 -7.73 -2.75
CA GLN A 103 -19.20 -8.05 -4.05
C GLN A 103 -18.65 -7.11 -5.11
N ALA A 104 -18.37 -7.63 -6.31
CA ALA A 104 -18.02 -6.81 -7.46
C ALA A 104 -18.40 -7.54 -8.76
N GLU A 105 -18.81 -6.78 -9.77
CA GLU A 105 -18.99 -7.27 -11.13
C GLU A 105 -17.66 -7.25 -11.87
N ILE A 106 -17.07 -8.42 -12.12
CA ILE A 106 -15.73 -8.56 -12.71
C ILE A 106 -15.81 -9.40 -13.98
N GLY A 107 -15.72 -8.74 -15.13
CA GLY A 107 -15.82 -9.39 -16.44
C GLY A 107 -17.22 -9.94 -16.73
N GLY A 108 -18.27 -9.30 -16.22
CA GLY A 108 -19.67 -9.72 -16.38
C GLY A 108 -20.11 -10.85 -15.46
N GLU A 109 -19.32 -11.18 -14.44
CA GLU A 109 -19.67 -12.13 -13.38
C GLU A 109 -19.68 -11.44 -12.02
N GLY A 110 -20.76 -11.64 -11.26
CA GLY A 110 -20.87 -11.20 -9.87
C GLY A 110 -20.01 -12.06 -8.95
N VAL A 111 -18.86 -11.52 -8.52
CA VAL A 111 -17.91 -12.20 -7.64
C VAL A 111 -18.17 -11.79 -6.20
N VAL A 112 -18.43 -12.76 -5.32
CA VAL A 112 -18.61 -12.53 -3.88
C VAL A 112 -17.53 -13.26 -3.08
N ARG A 113 -16.90 -12.57 -2.12
CA ARG A 113 -15.87 -13.16 -1.24
C ARG A 113 -16.00 -12.68 0.22
N PRO A 114 -15.85 -13.58 1.21
CA PRO A 114 -15.83 -13.20 2.61
C PRO A 114 -14.48 -12.60 3.01
N TYR A 115 -14.51 -11.56 3.85
CA TYR A 115 -13.34 -10.94 4.47
C TYR A 115 -13.59 -10.65 5.94
N THR A 116 -12.58 -10.86 6.77
CA THR A 116 -12.60 -10.43 8.18
C THR A 116 -11.74 -9.17 8.30
N PRO A 117 -12.31 -8.01 8.67
CA PRO A 117 -11.53 -6.80 8.86
C PRO A 117 -10.44 -6.95 9.91
N ILE A 118 -9.33 -6.25 9.70
CA ILE A 118 -8.23 -6.16 10.69
C ILE A 118 -8.44 -5.02 11.69
N SER A 119 -9.35 -4.09 11.38
CA SER A 119 -9.81 -3.04 12.30
C SER A 119 -10.75 -3.59 13.38
N THR A 120 -10.77 -2.95 14.55
CA THR A 120 -11.69 -3.30 15.64
C THR A 120 -12.78 -2.24 15.79
N ASN A 121 -13.78 -2.49 16.64
CA ASN A 121 -14.83 -1.50 16.90
C ASN A 121 -14.33 -0.27 17.69
N ALA A 122 -13.03 -0.16 17.97
CA ALA A 122 -12.41 1.09 18.43
C ALA A 122 -12.12 2.07 17.29
N ASN A 123 -12.06 1.58 16.04
CA ASN A 123 -11.88 2.41 14.86
C ASN A 123 -13.23 2.96 14.40
N VAL A 124 -13.34 4.29 14.33
CA VAL A 124 -14.58 5.00 13.96
C VAL A 124 -14.53 5.47 12.51
N GLY A 125 -15.62 5.26 11.78
CA GLY A 125 -15.85 5.79 10.44
C GLY A 125 -15.18 5.03 9.30
N TYR A 126 -14.45 3.96 9.58
CA TYR A 126 -13.84 3.11 8.57
C TYR A 126 -13.65 1.67 9.07
N PHE A 127 -13.33 0.79 8.13
CA PHE A 127 -12.75 -0.52 8.42
C PHE A 127 -11.61 -0.82 7.44
N ASP A 128 -10.65 -1.62 7.89
CA ASP A 128 -9.45 -1.95 7.13
C ASP A 128 -9.45 -3.43 6.73
N LEU A 129 -9.20 -3.71 5.45
CA LEU A 129 -8.98 -5.05 4.92
C LEU A 129 -7.52 -5.24 4.51
N LEU A 130 -6.84 -6.22 5.11
CA LEU A 130 -5.52 -6.66 4.63
C LEU A 130 -5.71 -7.71 3.53
N VAL A 131 -5.33 -7.37 2.31
CA VAL A 131 -5.58 -8.23 1.15
C VAL A 131 -4.27 -8.48 0.41
N LYS A 132 -4.00 -9.76 0.15
CA LYS A 132 -2.91 -10.20 -0.72
C LYS A 132 -3.40 -10.30 -2.16
N ASN A 133 -2.69 -9.70 -3.09
CA ASN A 133 -2.87 -9.89 -4.52
C ASN A 133 -2.36 -11.28 -4.92
N TYR A 134 -3.27 -12.11 -5.41
CA TYR A 134 -2.95 -13.46 -5.89
C TYR A 134 -2.80 -13.55 -7.42
N GLY A 135 -2.70 -12.40 -8.10
CA GLY A 135 -2.52 -12.33 -9.55
C GLY A 135 -3.82 -12.52 -10.33
N GLU A 136 -3.68 -12.92 -11.60
CA GLU A 136 -4.77 -12.85 -12.59
C GLU A 136 -5.95 -13.78 -12.30
N THR A 137 -5.71 -14.91 -11.62
CA THR A 137 -6.75 -15.92 -11.35
C THR A 137 -7.67 -15.52 -10.20
N ALA A 138 -7.25 -14.59 -9.34
CA ALA A 138 -7.97 -14.23 -8.12
C ALA A 138 -8.72 -12.89 -8.26
N LYS A 139 -9.86 -12.98 -8.96
CA LYS A 139 -10.72 -11.86 -9.37
C LYS A 139 -10.86 -10.73 -8.32
N MET A 140 -11.41 -11.01 -7.14
CA MET A 140 -11.67 -9.99 -6.12
C MET A 140 -10.38 -9.34 -5.57
N SER A 141 -9.35 -10.15 -5.29
CA SER A 141 -8.09 -9.61 -4.76
C SER A 141 -7.39 -8.69 -5.76
N ARG A 142 -7.43 -9.06 -7.05
CA ARG A 142 -6.93 -8.24 -8.15
C ARG A 142 -7.75 -6.97 -8.29
N HIS A 143 -9.07 -7.10 -8.31
CA HIS A 143 -10.00 -5.97 -8.42
C HIS A 143 -9.72 -4.90 -7.36
N MET A 144 -9.62 -5.27 -6.08
CA MET A 144 -9.28 -4.33 -5.01
C MET A 144 -7.92 -3.64 -5.22
N HIS A 145 -6.92 -4.33 -5.77
CA HIS A 145 -5.61 -3.73 -6.07
C HIS A 145 -5.62 -2.78 -7.27
N GLU A 146 -6.63 -2.86 -8.13
CA GLU A 146 -6.83 -1.96 -9.28
C GLU A 146 -7.71 -0.75 -8.92
N MET A 147 -8.43 -0.80 -7.80
CA MET A 147 -9.24 0.31 -7.29
C MET A 147 -8.39 1.54 -6.95
N LYS A 148 -8.97 2.71 -7.22
CA LYS A 148 -8.43 4.02 -6.83
C LYS A 148 -9.20 4.57 -5.63
N VAL A 149 -8.53 5.43 -4.87
CA VAL A 149 -9.20 6.17 -3.78
C VAL A 149 -10.41 6.92 -4.35
N GLY A 150 -11.56 6.77 -3.70
CA GLY A 150 -12.86 7.28 -4.13
C GLY A 150 -13.73 6.26 -4.87
N ASP A 151 -13.13 5.19 -5.45
CA ASP A 151 -13.90 4.10 -6.04
C ASP A 151 -14.72 3.39 -4.96
N LYS A 152 -15.85 2.82 -5.35
CA LYS A 152 -16.72 2.09 -4.43
C LYS A 152 -16.64 0.59 -4.67
N LEU A 153 -16.78 -0.15 -3.58
CA LEU A 153 -16.96 -1.60 -3.55
C LEU A 153 -18.27 -1.92 -2.84
#